data_AF-A0A7T7MA42-F1
#
_entry.id   AF-A0A7T7MA42-F1
#
_cell.length_a   1.000
_cell.length_b   1.000
_cell.length_c   1.000
_cell.angle_alpha   90.00
_cell.angle_beta   90.00
_cell.angle_gamma   90.00
#
_symmetry.space_group_name_H-M   'P 1'
#
loop_
_entity.id
_entity.type
_entity.pdbx_description
1 polymer ?
#
loop_
_entity_poly.entity_id
_entity_poly.type
_entity_poly.pdbx_seq_one_letter_code
_entity_poly.pdbx_strand_id
1 'polypeptide(L)'
;MPRVITIVSPDVPEVNMFLGTTIVRTPKFTISPALDESLFGLVPHERPERPALEVPHPMIVIDGREVERVVGVRPPAEWVPCIMTQCFVPHGELYDMWVQIVADVARMCNGFAVEAGRVVPLPEPWPWYRGEDGRWCADDAWMDQNVETYYARHPEERNPAD
;
A
#
# COMPACT_ATOMS: atom_id res chain seq x y z
N MET A 1 10.47 16.14 -1.88
CA MET A 1 10.81 14.78 -1.41
C MET A 1 9.54 13.96 -1.40
N PRO A 2 9.57 12.64 -1.69
CA PRO A 2 8.40 11.77 -1.55
C PRO A 2 8.01 11.61 -0.07
N ARG A 3 6.76 11.23 0.19
CA ARG A 3 6.32 10.73 1.49
C ARG A 3 6.93 9.35 1.72
N VAL A 4 7.39 9.10 2.94
CA VAL A 4 7.85 7.78 3.37
C VAL A 4 6.79 7.20 4.28
N ILE A 5 6.16 6.12 3.85
CA ILE A 5 5.19 5.36 4.62
C ILE A 5 5.87 4.04 4.97
N THR A 6 6.10 3.79 6.26
CA THR A 6 6.80 2.58 6.68
C THR A 6 5.80 1.54 7.17
N ILE A 7 5.73 0.40 6.50
CA ILE A 7 5.05 -0.79 7.02
C ILE A 7 5.92 -1.38 8.12
N VAL A 8 5.34 -1.62 9.29
CA VAL A 8 5.94 -2.40 10.38
C VAL A 8 5.07 -3.63 10.59
N SER A 9 5.65 -4.81 10.42
CA SER A 9 4.91 -6.08 10.43
C SER A 9 5.73 -7.23 11.03
N PRO A 10 5.06 -8.30 11.49
CA PRO A 10 5.74 -9.53 11.91
C PRO A 10 6.28 -10.36 10.73
N ASP A 11 5.83 -10.08 9.49
CA ASP A 11 6.20 -10.84 8.30
C ASP A 11 6.40 -9.92 7.08
N VAL A 12 7.06 -10.42 6.05
CA VAL A 12 7.39 -9.69 4.82
C VAL A 12 6.12 -9.47 3.99
N PRO A 13 5.77 -8.20 3.68
CA PRO A 13 4.69 -7.92 2.76
C PRO A 13 4.93 -8.51 1.37
N GLU A 14 4.00 -9.36 0.92
CA GLU A 14 4.11 -9.98 -0.40
C GLU A 14 3.75 -8.99 -1.51
N VAL A 15 4.45 -9.07 -2.65
CA VAL A 15 4.16 -8.26 -3.84
C VAL A 15 2.70 -8.37 -4.25
N ASN A 16 2.12 -9.58 -4.21
CA ASN A 16 0.72 -9.82 -4.58
C ASN A 16 -0.28 -9.02 -3.73
N MET A 17 0.04 -8.68 -2.48
CA MET A 17 -0.82 -7.84 -1.65
C MET A 17 -0.86 -6.41 -2.17
N PHE A 18 0.27 -5.86 -2.60
CA PHE A 18 0.32 -4.54 -3.25
C PHE A 18 -0.42 -4.55 -4.58
N LEU A 19 -0.28 -5.61 -5.38
CA LEU A 19 -0.99 -5.73 -6.65
C LEU A 19 -2.50 -5.81 -6.45
N GLY A 20 -2.98 -6.69 -5.56
CA GLY A 20 -4.41 -6.85 -5.29
C GLY A 20 -5.05 -5.57 -4.75
N THR A 21 -4.40 -4.90 -3.80
CA THR A 21 -4.88 -3.63 -3.23
C THR A 21 -4.86 -2.47 -4.23
N THR A 22 -3.95 -2.51 -5.20
CA THR A 22 -3.86 -1.52 -6.29
C THR A 22 -4.94 -1.75 -7.34
N ILE A 23 -5.15 -3.00 -7.79
CA ILE A 23 -6.14 -3.34 -8.83
C ILE A 23 -7.54 -2.84 -8.46
N VAL A 24 -7.91 -2.95 -7.19
CA VAL A 24 -9.23 -2.51 -6.71
C VAL A 24 -9.43 -0.98 -6.80
N ARG A 25 -8.36 -0.18 -6.90
CA ARG A 25 -8.43 1.29 -6.92
C ARG A 25 -8.00 1.94 -8.23
N THR A 26 -7.01 1.34 -8.90
CA THR A 26 -6.47 1.76 -10.19
C THR A 26 -6.28 0.49 -11.02
N PRO A 27 -7.25 0.11 -11.86
CA PRO A 27 -7.19 -1.14 -12.61
C PRO A 27 -6.12 -1.13 -13.72
N LYS A 28 -5.63 0.05 -14.13
CA LYS A 28 -4.63 0.21 -15.20
C LYS A 28 -3.33 0.76 -14.65
N PHE A 29 -2.37 -0.13 -14.43
CA PHE A 29 -1.02 0.22 -14.03
C PHE A 29 -0.01 -0.80 -14.58
N THR A 30 1.24 -0.38 -14.64
CA THR A 30 2.37 -1.28 -14.90
C THR A 30 3.21 -1.47 -13.65
N ILE A 31 3.84 -2.63 -13.55
CA ILE A 31 4.90 -2.89 -12.59
C ILE A 31 6.20 -2.60 -13.30
N SER A 32 7.01 -1.70 -12.74
CA SER A 32 8.34 -1.40 -13.24
C SER A 32 9.38 -1.94 -12.25
N PRO A 33 10.46 -2.61 -12.72
CA PRO A 33 11.61 -2.83 -11.87
C PRO A 33 12.17 -1.46 -11.49
N ALA A 34 12.44 -1.25 -10.21
CA ALA A 34 12.91 0.05 -9.80
C ALA A 34 14.35 0.31 -10.24
N LEU A 35 14.64 1.56 -10.59
CA LEU A 35 15.94 1.99 -11.10
C LEU A 35 17.07 1.94 -10.06
N ASP A 36 16.70 1.86 -8.78
CA ASP A 36 17.60 1.90 -7.61
C ASP A 36 17.68 0.56 -6.85
N GLU A 37 17.29 -0.55 -7.49
CA GLU A 37 17.18 -1.88 -6.85
C GLU A 37 16.11 -1.94 -5.73
N SER A 38 15.15 -1.01 -5.68
CA SER A 38 13.91 -1.27 -4.93
C SER A 38 13.12 -2.43 -5.55
N LEU A 39 12.37 -3.16 -4.72
CA LEU A 39 11.74 -4.44 -5.09
C LEU A 39 10.83 -4.28 -6.32
N PHE A 40 10.03 -3.22 -6.38
CA PHE A 40 9.25 -2.81 -7.55
C PHE A 40 8.66 -1.40 -7.40
N GLY A 41 8.30 -0.78 -8.53
CA GLY A 41 7.47 0.42 -8.59
C GLY A 41 6.13 0.15 -9.28
N LEU A 42 5.06 0.78 -8.80
CA LEU A 42 3.75 0.78 -9.46
C LEU A 42 3.56 2.10 -10.21
N VAL A 43 3.38 2.00 -11.52
CA VAL A 43 3.26 3.14 -12.43
C VAL A 43 1.83 3.17 -13.01
N PRO A 44 0.96 4.07 -12.52
CA PRO A 44 -0.34 4.30 -13.13
C PRO A 44 -0.22 4.72 -14.60
N HIS A 45 -1.11 4.22 -15.46
CA HIS A 45 -1.07 4.55 -16.90
C HIS A 45 -1.39 6.02 -17.17
N GLU A 46 -2.21 6.64 -16.32
CA GLU A 46 -2.57 8.05 -16.40
C GLU A 46 -1.41 9.01 -16.09
N ARG A 47 -0.35 8.50 -15.46
CA ARG A 47 0.83 9.27 -15.01
C ARG A 47 2.10 8.43 -15.21
N PRO A 48 2.47 8.14 -16.47
CA PRO A 48 3.54 7.19 -16.75
C PRO A 48 4.94 7.75 -16.47
N GLU A 49 5.07 9.03 -16.08
CA GLU A 49 6.37 9.69 -15.97
C GLU A 49 7.19 9.19 -14.76
N ARG A 50 6.53 8.65 -13.73
CA ARG A 50 7.18 8.13 -12.52
C ARG A 50 6.28 7.15 -11.75
N PRO A 51 6.84 6.27 -10.92
CA PRO A 51 6.04 5.45 -10.01
C PRO A 51 5.20 6.30 -9.04
N ALA A 52 3.98 5.85 -8.79
CA ALA A 52 3.12 6.40 -7.74
C ALA A 52 3.33 5.71 -6.38
N LEU A 53 3.94 4.53 -6.40
CA LEU A 53 4.42 3.82 -5.22
C LEU A 53 5.71 3.10 -5.59
N GLU A 54 6.77 3.29 -4.81
CA GLU A 54 8.01 2.51 -4.88
C GLU A 54 8.16 1.72 -3.58
N VAL A 55 8.50 0.43 -3.69
CA VAL A 55 8.62 -0.48 -2.56
C VAL A 55 10.02 -1.10 -2.60
N PRO A 56 10.97 -0.60 -1.80
CA PRO A 56 12.29 -1.20 -1.59
C PRO A 56 12.26 -2.53 -0.88
N HIS A 57 13.41 -3.18 -0.85
CA HIS A 57 13.62 -4.39 -0.09
C HIS A 57 13.28 -4.17 1.39
N PRO A 58 12.45 -5.03 1.99
CA PRO A 58 12.19 -5.01 3.42
C PRO A 58 13.47 -5.22 4.22
N MET A 59 13.53 -4.59 5.40
CA MET A 59 14.63 -4.75 6.33
C MET A 59 14.16 -5.47 7.60
N ILE A 60 15.01 -6.36 8.10
CA ILE A 60 14.78 -7.07 9.36
C ILE A 60 15.37 -6.24 10.50
N VAL A 61 14.57 -5.96 11.52
CA VAL A 61 15.00 -5.22 12.71
C VAL A 61 14.78 -6.08 13.95
N ILE A 62 15.87 -6.36 14.67
CA ILE A 62 15.85 -7.23 15.86
C ILE A 62 15.34 -6.46 17.09
N ASP A 63 15.70 -5.18 17.22
CA ASP A 63 15.35 -4.36 18.38
C ASP A 63 14.18 -3.42 18.06
N GLY A 64 13.01 -3.69 18.63
CA GLY A 64 11.82 -2.85 18.46
C GLY A 64 12.00 -1.38 18.90
N ARG A 65 13.00 -1.07 19.73
CA ARG A 65 13.33 0.32 20.09
C ARG A 65 13.96 1.09 18.94
N GLU A 66 14.69 0.41 18.06
CA GLU A 66 15.24 1.03 16.85
C GLU A 66 14.12 1.35 15.86
N VAL A 67 13.07 0.52 15.79
CA VAL A 67 11.86 0.83 15.03
C VAL A 67 11.22 2.11 15.58
N GLU A 68 10.94 2.17 16.88
CA GLU A 68 10.35 3.36 17.51
C GLU A 68 11.19 4.61 17.28
N ARG A 69 12.52 4.51 17.37
CA ARG A 69 13.44 5.62 17.11
C ARG A 69 13.38 6.13 15.67
N VAL A 70 13.19 5.23 14.70
CA VAL A 70 13.19 5.56 13.26
C VAL A 70 11.80 6.01 12.79
N VAL A 71 10.74 5.30 13.17
CA VAL A 71 9.39 5.55 12.65
C VAL A 71 8.49 6.28 13.63
N GLY A 72 8.86 6.41 14.90
CA GLY A 72 8.08 7.10 15.94
C GLY A 72 6.97 6.28 16.58
N VAL A 73 6.84 5.00 16.21
CA VAL A 73 5.81 4.08 16.74
C VAL A 73 6.49 2.78 17.16
N ARG A 74 6.19 2.32 18.38
CA ARG A 74 6.74 1.08 18.92
C ARG A 74 5.95 -0.14 18.43
N PRO A 75 6.60 -1.15 17.81
CA PRO A 75 5.94 -2.40 17.48
C PRO A 75 5.61 -3.22 18.73
N PRO A 76 4.62 -4.12 18.66
CA PRO A 76 4.39 -5.14 19.68
C PRO A 76 5.66 -5.94 19.98
N ALA A 77 5.83 -6.29 21.25
CA ALA A 77 7.06 -6.93 21.73
C ALA A 77 7.25 -8.36 21.19
N GLU A 78 6.16 -9.00 20.78
CA GLU A 78 6.12 -10.34 20.20
C GLU A 78 6.60 -10.40 18.74
N TRP A 79 6.67 -9.27 18.03
CA TRP A 79 7.14 -9.22 16.64
C TRP A 79 8.66 -9.17 16.55
N VAL A 80 9.39 -10.03 17.28
CA VAL A 80 10.86 -10.05 17.24
C VAL A 80 11.34 -11.30 16.49
N PRO A 81 12.03 -11.15 15.35
CA PRO A 81 12.36 -9.89 14.66
C PRO A 81 11.15 -9.28 13.95
N CYS A 82 11.14 -7.95 13.78
CA CYS A 82 10.12 -7.26 13.01
C CYS A 82 10.64 -6.90 11.63
N ILE A 83 9.71 -6.80 10.68
CA ILE A 83 9.98 -6.36 9.32
C ILE A 83 9.60 -4.90 9.18
N MET A 84 10.48 -4.11 8.58
CA MET A 84 10.21 -2.74 8.16
C MET A 84 10.29 -2.64 6.63
N THR A 85 9.25 -2.10 5.99
CA THR A 85 9.24 -1.86 4.54
C THR A 85 8.93 -0.39 4.30
N GLN A 86 9.88 0.36 3.74
CA GLN A 86 9.73 1.80 3.50
C GLN A 86 9.12 2.08 2.13
N CYS A 87 7.83 2.36 2.06
CA CYS A 87 7.16 2.71 0.82
C CYS A 87 7.32 4.20 0.49
N PHE A 88 7.74 4.53 -0.73
CA PHE A 88 7.84 5.90 -1.20
C PHE A 88 6.62 6.26 -2.06
N VAL A 89 5.91 7.31 -1.66
CA VAL A 89 4.71 7.79 -2.35
C VAL A 89 4.87 9.28 -2.65
N PRO A 90 4.70 9.75 -3.90
CA PRO A 90 4.76 11.17 -4.19
C PRO A 90 3.73 11.99 -3.38
N HIS A 91 4.01 13.28 -3.19
CA HIS A 91 3.04 14.19 -2.58
C HIS A 91 1.96 14.61 -3.58
N GLY A 92 0.76 14.85 -3.05
CA GLY A 92 -0.40 15.38 -3.77
C GLY A 92 -1.64 14.55 -3.52
N GLU A 93 -2.81 15.18 -3.60
CA GLU A 93 -4.11 14.55 -3.29
C GLU A 93 -4.37 13.29 -4.13
N LEU A 94 -3.93 13.29 -5.39
CA LEU A 94 -4.03 12.13 -6.28
C LEU A 94 -3.23 10.92 -5.80
N TYR A 95 -2.21 11.14 -4.97
CA TYR A 95 -1.36 10.08 -4.42
C TYR A 95 -1.83 9.58 -3.05
N ASP A 96 -2.86 10.18 -2.44
CA ASP A 96 -3.35 9.78 -1.11
C ASP A 96 -3.94 8.37 -1.12
N MET A 97 -4.53 7.95 -2.24
CA MET A 97 -4.97 6.55 -2.39
C MET A 97 -3.81 5.54 -2.33
N TRP A 98 -2.59 5.93 -2.70
CA TRP A 98 -1.42 5.06 -2.64
C TRP A 98 -0.91 4.91 -1.21
N VAL A 99 -1.11 5.92 -0.36
CA VAL A 99 -0.91 5.79 1.10
C VAL A 99 -1.88 4.75 1.67
N GLN A 100 -3.14 4.75 1.22
CA GLN A 100 -4.14 3.77 1.65
C GLN A 100 -3.83 2.34 1.16
N ILE A 101 -3.27 2.19 -0.04
CA ILE A 101 -2.73 0.90 -0.52
C ILE A 101 -1.68 0.35 0.46
N VAL A 102 -0.72 1.18 0.87
CA VAL A 102 0.33 0.78 1.83
C VAL A 102 -0.27 0.42 3.20
N ALA A 103 -1.26 1.18 3.68
CA ALA A 103 -1.94 0.91 4.93
C ALA A 103 -2.73 -0.42 4.92
N ASP A 104 -3.43 -0.71 3.82
CA ASP A 104 -4.12 -1.99 3.64
C ASP A 104 -3.14 -3.15 3.65
N VAL A 105 -2.06 -3.06 2.86
CA VAL A 105 -1.03 -4.10 2.82
C VAL A 105 -0.42 -4.32 4.21
N ALA A 106 -0.14 -3.25 4.96
CA ALA A 106 0.34 -3.38 6.32
C ALA A 106 -0.62 -4.18 7.19
N ARG A 107 -1.92 -3.85 7.15
CA ARG A 107 -2.95 -4.56 7.92
C ARG A 107 -3.13 -6.01 7.48
N MET A 108 -3.04 -6.27 6.17
CA MET A 108 -3.09 -7.62 5.58
C MET A 108 -1.97 -8.54 6.08
N CYS A 109 -0.81 -7.95 6.43
CA CYS A 109 0.34 -8.62 7.04
C CYS A 109 0.31 -8.63 8.57
N ASN A 110 -0.84 -8.36 9.19
CA ASN A 110 -1.00 -8.17 10.64
C ASN A 110 -0.12 -7.04 11.22
N GLY A 111 0.35 -6.13 10.37
CA GLY A 111 1.17 -4.97 10.72
C GLY A 111 0.37 -3.67 10.79
N PHE A 112 1.11 -2.56 10.75
CA PHE A 112 0.57 -1.21 10.60
C PHE A 112 1.50 -0.34 9.75
N ALA A 113 0.91 0.63 9.03
CA ALA A 113 1.67 1.62 8.28
C ALA A 113 1.87 2.88 9.13
N VAL A 114 3.06 3.47 9.05
CA VAL A 114 3.42 4.68 9.78
C VAL A 114 3.85 5.76 8.81
N GLU A 115 3.24 6.93 8.91
CA GLU A 115 3.64 8.15 8.21
C GLU A 115 3.94 9.24 9.25
N ALA A 116 5.13 9.84 9.17
CA ALA A 116 5.53 10.96 10.02
C ALA A 116 5.27 10.75 11.54
N GLY A 117 5.62 9.57 12.07
CA GLY A 117 5.46 9.28 13.50
C GLY A 117 4.06 8.80 13.90
N ARG A 118 3.14 8.64 12.95
CA ARG A 118 1.74 8.31 13.24
C ARG A 118 1.29 7.11 12.44
N VAL A 119 0.51 6.24 13.07
CA VAL A 119 -0.15 5.15 12.35
C VAL A 119 -1.14 5.74 11.36
N VAL A 120 -1.05 5.31 10.10
CA VAL A 120 -1.98 5.70 9.05
C VAL A 120 -3.34 5.07 9.38
N PRO A 121 -4.41 5.87 9.51
CA PRO A 121 -5.73 5.34 9.84
C PRO A 121 -6.28 4.55 8.65
N LEU A 122 -6.99 3.47 8.97
CA LEU A 122 -7.79 2.70 8.03
C LEU A 122 -9.27 3.08 8.17
N PRO A 123 -10.05 2.96 7.09
CA PRO A 123 -11.50 3.12 7.17
C PRO A 123 -12.11 2.10 8.13
N GLU A 124 -13.18 2.49 8.82
CA GLU A 124 -14.00 1.62 9.65
C GLU A 124 -15.46 1.67 9.13
N PRO A 125 -16.03 0.55 8.67
CA PRO A 125 -15.43 -0.78 8.60
C PRO A 125 -14.29 -0.88 7.57
N TRP A 126 -13.28 -1.71 7.86
CA TRP A 126 -12.19 -1.99 6.92
C TRP A 126 -12.72 -2.89 5.79
N PRO A 127 -12.56 -2.53 4.50
CA PRO A 127 -13.30 -3.16 3.39
C PRO A 127 -12.68 -4.48 2.92
N TRP A 128 -11.68 -5.02 3.63
CA TRP A 128 -11.01 -6.25 3.26
C TRP A 128 -11.37 -7.39 4.21
N TYR A 129 -11.56 -8.57 3.64
CA TYR A 129 -11.84 -9.79 4.39
C TYR A 129 -11.09 -10.98 3.78
N ARG A 130 -10.99 -12.07 4.54
CA ARG A 130 -10.44 -13.34 4.03
C ARG A 130 -11.59 -14.16 3.43
N GLY A 131 -11.48 -14.51 2.16
CA GLY A 131 -12.41 -15.41 1.47
C GLY A 131 -12.28 -16.86 1.93
N GLU A 132 -13.14 -17.74 1.40
CA GLU A 132 -13.16 -19.17 1.75
C GLU A 132 -11.85 -19.90 1.41
N ASP A 133 -11.13 -19.43 0.39
CA ASP A 133 -9.82 -19.95 -0.02
C ASP A 133 -8.65 -19.34 0.77
N GLY A 134 -8.95 -18.49 1.77
CA GLY A 134 -7.98 -17.80 2.59
C GLY A 134 -7.30 -16.60 1.90
N ARG A 135 -7.69 -16.20 0.67
CA ARG A 135 -7.14 -15.00 0.02
C ARG A 135 -7.83 -13.74 0.53
N TRP A 136 -7.15 -12.60 0.41
CA TRP A 136 -7.76 -11.31 0.68
C TRP A 136 -8.72 -10.93 -0.45
N CYS A 137 -9.94 -10.59 -0.08
CA CYS A 137 -10.98 -10.08 -0.96
C CYS A 137 -11.43 -8.71 -0.47
N ALA A 138 -11.77 -7.83 -1.41
CA ALA A 138 -12.41 -6.55 -1.11
C ALA A 138 -13.93 -6.73 -1.10
N ASP A 139 -14.62 -5.94 -0.29
CA ASP A 139 -16.08 -5.80 -0.35
C ASP A 139 -16.53 -5.31 -1.73
N ASP A 140 -17.53 -5.97 -2.32
CA ASP A 140 -17.98 -5.70 -3.69
C ASP A 140 -18.50 -4.27 -3.85
N ALA A 141 -19.28 -3.78 -2.89
CA ALA A 141 -19.84 -2.42 -2.97
C ALA A 141 -18.75 -1.36 -2.85
N TRP A 142 -17.74 -1.60 -2.02
CA TRP A 142 -16.56 -0.75 -1.93
C TRP A 142 -15.71 -0.80 -3.20
N MET A 143 -15.58 -1.97 -3.83
CA MET A 143 -14.88 -2.12 -5.12
C MET A 143 -15.61 -1.35 -6.24
N ASP A 144 -16.93 -1.48 -6.34
CA ASP A 144 -17.75 -0.71 -7.31
C ASP A 144 -17.57 0.80 -7.12
N GLN A 145 -17.54 1.27 -5.87
CA GLN A 145 -17.29 2.68 -5.57
C GLN A 145 -15.90 3.14 -6.02
N ASN A 146 -14.87 2.31 -5.85
CA ASN A 146 -13.52 2.64 -6.32
C ASN A 146 -13.45 2.69 -7.86
N VAL A 147 -14.15 1.80 -8.56
CA VAL A 147 -14.27 1.82 -10.02
C VAL A 147 -14.94 3.10 -10.50
N GLU A 148 -16.05 3.51 -9.90
CA GLU A 148 -16.70 4.79 -10.23
C GLU A 148 -15.79 5.99 -9.91
N THR A 149 -15.06 5.95 -8.79
CA THR A 149 -14.08 6.98 -8.43
C THR A 149 -12.92 7.05 -9.44
N TYR A 150 -12.50 5.91 -9.98
CA TYR A 150 -11.51 5.85 -11.05
C TYR A 150 -12.05 6.53 -12.32
N TYR A 151 -13.24 6.14 -12.80
CA TYR A 151 -13.81 6.72 -14.01
C TYR A 151 -14.24 8.19 -13.86
N ALA A 152 -14.55 8.64 -12.65
CA ALA A 152 -14.77 10.06 -12.38
C ALA A 152 -13.49 10.89 -12.58
N ARG A 153 -12.32 10.31 -12.33
CA ARG A 153 -11.00 10.92 -12.59
C ARG A 153 -10.54 10.73 -14.04
N HIS A 154 -11.03 9.69 -14.71
CA HIS A 154 -10.66 9.26 -16.06
C HIS A 154 -11.88 8.97 -16.95
N PRO A 155 -12.73 9.98 -17.24
CA PRO A 155 -13.97 9.78 -17.98
C PRO A 155 -13.74 9.26 -19.41
N GLU A 156 -12.61 9.58 -20.03
CA GLU A 156 -12.19 9.11 -21.36
C GLU A 156 -11.95 7.60 -21.43
N GLU A 157 -11.74 6.95 -20.28
CA GLU A 157 -11.44 5.54 -20.19
C GLU A 157 -12.66 4.66 -19.95
N ARG A 158 -13.82 5.26 -19.67
CA ARG A 158 -15.08 4.53 -19.46
C ARG A 158 -15.57 3.98 -20.79
N ASN A 159 -15.62 2.66 -20.92
CA ASN A 159 -16.19 2.04 -22.10
C ASN A 159 -17.71 2.28 -22.10
N PRO A 160 -18.34 2.77 -23.18
CA PRO A 160 -19.79 3.00 -23.22
C PRO A 160 -20.65 1.73 -23.10
N ALA A 161 -20.04 0.55 -22.96
CA ALA A 161 -20.70 -0.74 -22.80
C ALA A 161 -20.72 -1.28 -21.35
N ASP A 162 -20.11 -0.55 -20.40
CA ASP A 162 -20.08 -0.88 -18.96
C ASP A 162 -21.20 -0.18 -18.18
#